data_AF-A0A2W4WR60-F1
#
_entry.id   AF-A0A2W4WR60-F1
#
_cell.length_a   1.000
_cell.length_b   1.000
_cell.length_c   1.000
_cell.angle_alpha   90.00
_cell.angle_beta   90.00
_cell.angle_gamma   90.00
#
_symmetry.space_group_name_H-M   'P 1'
#
loop_
_entity.id
_entity.type
_entity.pdbx_description
1 polymer ?
#
loop_
_entity_poly.entity_id
_entity_poly.type
_entity_poly.pdbx_seq_one_letter_code
_entity_poly.pdbx_strand_id
1 'polypeptide(L)'
;MIELLRVKRECGEVVIALFHQSLAIEEQIGNVQGKAITLWWLGGLAATKQNDPATAIIYLQQSLAILQQIRSPKAQAVQDLLNRITNE
;
A
#
# COMPACT_ATOMS: atom_id res chain seq x y z
N MET A 1 0.90 1.59 -26.56
CA MET A 1 0.16 2.48 -25.63
C MET A 1 -1.06 1.81 -24.98
N ILE A 2 -1.72 0.83 -25.63
CA ILE A 2 -2.89 0.11 -25.09
C ILE A 2 -2.53 -0.91 -23.99
N GLU A 3 -1.34 -1.51 -24.07
CA GLU A 3 -0.88 -2.58 -23.18
C GLU A 3 -0.55 -2.09 -21.76
N LEU A 4 0.00 -0.87 -21.63
CA LEU A 4 0.27 -0.23 -20.34
C LEU A 4 -1.03 0.08 -19.58
N LEU A 5 -2.09 0.47 -20.31
CA LEU A 5 -3.41 0.75 -19.75
C LEU A 5 -4.13 -0.53 -19.31
N ARG A 6 -3.93 -1.65 -20.02
CA ARG A 6 -4.47 -2.97 -19.64
C ARG A 6 -3.78 -3.51 -18.39
N VAL A 7 -2.44 -3.46 -18.33
CA VAL A 7 -1.67 -3.85 -17.14
C VAL A 7 -2.00 -2.98 -15.93
N LYS A 8 -2.17 -1.66 -16.12
CA LYS A 8 -2.53 -0.75 -15.01
C LYS A 8 -3.95 -1.02 -14.47
N ARG A 9 -4.87 -1.51 -15.31
CA ARG A 9 -6.23 -1.90 -14.91
C ARG A 9 -6.27 -3.28 -14.25
N GLU A 10 -5.56 -4.26 -14.82
CA GLU A 10 -5.41 -5.61 -14.25
C GLU A 10 -4.64 -5.59 -12.92
N CYS A 11 -3.61 -4.76 -12.77
CA CYS A 11 -2.96 -4.54 -11.46
C CYS A 11 -3.93 -3.93 -10.45
N GLY A 12 -4.82 -3.02 -10.87
CA GLY A 12 -5.84 -2.45 -9.98
C GLY A 12 -6.80 -3.51 -9.43
N GLU A 13 -7.27 -4.43 -10.28
CA GLU A 13 -8.19 -5.50 -9.88
C GLU A 13 -7.50 -6.59 -9.03
N VAL A 14 -6.26 -6.95 -9.36
CA VAL A 14 -5.45 -7.89 -8.55
C VAL A 14 -5.13 -7.31 -7.18
N VAL A 15 -4.86 -6.00 -7.09
CA VAL A 15 -4.64 -5.30 -5.81
C VAL A 15 -5.92 -5.27 -4.98
N ILE A 16 -7.08 -5.00 -5.58
CA ILE A 16 -8.37 -5.05 -4.88
C ILE A 16 -8.69 -6.46 -4.38
N ALA A 17 -8.40 -7.49 -5.17
CA ALA A 17 -8.61 -8.89 -4.78
C ALA A 17 -7.67 -9.33 -3.65
N LEU A 18 -6.39 -8.98 -3.72
CA LEU A 18 -5.41 -9.22 -2.65
C LEU A 18 -5.75 -8.42 -1.39
N PHE A 19 -6.30 -7.22 -1.55
CA PHE A 19 -6.77 -6.40 -0.43
C PHE A 19 -7.97 -7.05 0.28
N HIS A 20 -8.95 -7.56 -0.47
CA HIS A 20 -10.08 -8.30 0.10
C HIS A 20 -9.65 -9.59 0.80
N GLN A 21 -8.72 -10.35 0.21
CA GLN A 21 -8.16 -11.54 0.86
C GLN A 21 -7.40 -11.18 2.13
N SER A 22 -6.63 -10.09 2.09
CA SER A 22 -5.86 -9.65 3.24
C SER A 22 -6.74 -9.01 4.33
N LEU A 23 -7.89 -8.45 3.98
CA LEU A 23 -8.90 -8.00 4.95
C LEU A 23 -9.54 -9.20 5.66
N ALA A 24 -9.91 -10.24 4.89
CA ALA A 24 -10.50 -11.46 5.41
C ALA A 24 -9.54 -12.27 6.31
N ILE A 25 -8.26 -12.32 5.96
CA ILE A 25 -7.22 -12.99 6.77
C ILE A 25 -6.94 -12.20 8.07
N GLU A 26 -7.08 -10.88 8.07
CA GLU A 26 -6.80 -10.07 9.25
C GLU A 26 -7.93 -9.99 10.25
N GLU A 27 -9.19 -10.07 9.79
CA GLU A 27 -10.34 -10.35 10.68
C GLU A 27 -10.18 -11.69 11.43
N GLN A 28 -9.41 -12.64 10.88
CA GLN A 28 -9.15 -13.94 11.53
C GLN A 28 -7.96 -13.95 12.51
N ILE A 29 -6.95 -13.07 12.36
CA ILE A 29 -5.66 -13.20 13.07
C ILE A 29 -5.37 -12.01 14.02
N GLY A 30 -6.07 -10.88 13.89
CA GLY A 30 -5.99 -9.77 14.85
C GLY A 30 -4.66 -9.00 14.89
N ASN A 31 -3.72 -9.25 13.96
CA ASN A 31 -2.43 -8.54 13.86
C ASN A 31 -2.39 -7.54 12.69
N VAL A 32 -3.44 -6.74 12.59
CA VAL A 32 -3.63 -5.64 11.62
C VAL A 32 -2.49 -4.62 11.61
N GLN A 33 -1.85 -4.39 12.76
CA GLN A 33 -0.73 -3.46 12.87
C GLN A 33 0.55 -3.99 12.20
N GLY A 34 0.82 -5.29 12.29
CA GLY A 34 2.01 -5.92 11.72
C GLY A 34 2.05 -5.82 10.20
N LYS A 35 0.96 -6.18 9.53
CA LYS A 35 0.82 -6.05 8.08
C LYS A 35 0.96 -4.61 7.61
N ALA A 36 0.34 -3.66 8.32
CA ALA A 36 0.44 -2.26 7.94
C ALA A 36 1.90 -1.76 7.96
N ILE A 37 2.68 -2.20 8.95
CA ILE A 37 4.12 -1.87 9.02
C ILE A 37 4.88 -2.54 7.86
N THR A 38 4.59 -3.80 7.55
CA THR A 38 5.21 -4.50 6.41
C THR A 38 4.93 -3.80 5.09
N LEU A 39 3.68 -3.39 4.85
CA LEU A 39 3.27 -2.65 3.65
C LEU A 39 3.99 -1.29 3.55
N TRP A 40 4.16 -0.58 4.66
CA TRP A 40 4.92 0.66 4.68
C TRP A 40 6.37 0.45 4.22
N TRP A 41 7.03 -0.57 4.75
CA TRP A 41 8.41 -0.90 4.41
C TRP A 41 8.56 -1.29 2.94
N LEU A 42 7.63 -2.10 2.42
CA LEU A 42 7.60 -2.48 1.00
C LEU A 42 7.39 -1.27 0.09
N GLY A 43 6.51 -0.34 0.47
CA GLY A 43 6.31 0.91 -0.27
C GLY A 43 7.58 1.77 -0.34
N GLY A 44 8.28 1.93 0.78
CA GLY A 44 9.57 2.64 0.82
C GLY A 44 10.66 1.96 -0.02
N LEU A 45 10.71 0.63 -0.01
CA LEU A 45 11.67 -0.13 -0.82
C LEU A 45 11.35 0.00 -2.32
N ALA A 46 10.09 -0.05 -2.71
CA ALA A 46 9.67 0.13 -4.10
C ALA A 46 10.05 1.53 -4.64
N ALA A 47 9.82 2.57 -3.84
CA ALA A 47 10.19 3.94 -4.20
C ALA A 47 11.70 4.12 -4.37
N THR A 48 12.49 3.54 -3.45
CA THR A 48 13.94 3.82 -3.38
C THR A 48 14.82 2.85 -4.16
N LYS A 49 14.47 1.56 -4.20
CA LYS A 49 15.30 0.50 -4.82
C LYS A 49 14.82 0.11 -6.21
N GLN A 50 13.51 0.14 -6.44
CA GLN A 50 12.93 -0.31 -7.71
C GLN A 50 12.62 0.86 -8.65
N ASN A 51 12.74 2.10 -8.17
CA ASN A 51 12.37 3.31 -8.90
C ASN A 51 10.95 3.21 -9.49
N ASP A 52 10.06 2.54 -8.77
CA ASP A 52 8.68 2.29 -9.15
C ASP A 52 7.73 3.00 -8.17
N PRO A 53 7.45 4.30 -8.41
CA PRO A 53 6.59 5.09 -7.55
C PRO A 53 5.13 4.59 -7.60
N ALA A 54 4.69 3.97 -8.69
CA ALA A 54 3.31 3.50 -8.81
C ALA A 54 3.05 2.36 -7.83
N THR A 55 3.95 1.38 -7.78
CA THR A 55 3.88 0.27 -6.82
C THR A 55 4.08 0.76 -5.38
N ALA A 56 4.97 1.73 -5.16
CA ALA A 56 5.17 2.33 -3.85
C ALA A 56 3.90 2.98 -3.29
N ILE A 57 3.22 3.77 -4.11
CA ILE A 57 1.95 4.45 -3.76
C ILE A 57 0.89 3.42 -3.35
N ILE A 58 0.76 2.32 -4.10
CA ILE A 58 -0.21 1.26 -3.82
C ILE A 58 0.04 0.63 -2.43
N TYR A 59 1.28 0.32 -2.09
CA TYR A 59 1.60 -0.27 -0.78
C TYR A 59 1.42 0.73 0.37
N LEU A 60 1.81 1.99 0.18
CA LEU A 60 1.67 3.04 1.19
C LEU A 60 0.21 3.38 1.46
N GLN A 61 -0.63 3.46 0.43
CA GLN A 61 -2.08 3.69 0.59
C GLN A 61 -2.75 2.57 1.39
N GLN A 62 -2.39 1.31 1.14
CA GLN A 62 -2.91 0.18 1.89
C GLN A 62 -2.46 0.20 3.36
N SER A 63 -1.17 0.48 3.59
CA SER A 63 -0.64 0.66 4.95
C SER A 63 -1.39 1.76 5.70
N LEU A 64 -1.56 2.92 5.05
CA LEU A 64 -2.25 4.08 5.62
C LEU A 64 -3.70 3.76 6.00
N ALA A 65 -4.45 3.10 5.12
CA ALA A 65 -5.84 2.73 5.39
C ALA A 65 -5.96 1.88 6.66
N ILE A 66 -5.07 0.91 6.86
CA ILE A 66 -5.06 0.06 8.04
C ILE A 66 -4.64 0.85 9.28
N LEU A 67 -3.57 1.66 9.19
CA LEU A 67 -3.11 2.49 10.31
C LEU A 67 -4.15 3.51 10.76
N GLN A 68 -4.96 4.05 9.83
CA GLN A 68 -6.08 4.95 10.14
C GLN A 68 -7.23 4.22 10.84
N GLN A 69 -7.59 3.02 10.38
CA GLN A 69 -8.63 2.20 11.01
C GLN A 69 -8.30 1.87 12.47
N ILE A 70 -7.04 1.54 12.75
CA ILE A 70 -6.57 1.23 14.11
C ILE A 70 -6.15 2.47 14.91
N ARG A 71 -6.31 3.69 14.35
CA ARG A 71 -5.87 4.98 14.92
C ARG A 71 -4.41 4.97 15.38
N SER A 72 -3.53 4.32 14.61
CA SER A 72 -2.10 4.27 14.91
C SER A 72 -1.44 5.61 14.60
N PRO A 73 -0.55 6.13 15.47
CA PRO A 73 0.22 7.34 15.19
C PRO A 73 1.15 7.19 13.98
N LYS A 74 1.42 5.95 13.54
CA LYS A 74 2.25 5.68 12.36
C LYS A 74 1.57 6.08 11.05
N ALA A 75 0.25 6.29 11.03
CA ALA A 75 -0.48 6.73 9.85
C ALA A 75 0.11 8.02 9.26
N GLN A 76 0.49 8.98 10.11
CA GLN A 76 1.05 10.25 9.66
C GLN A 76 2.38 10.07 8.94
N ALA A 77 3.27 9.21 9.45
CA ALA A 77 4.56 8.94 8.82
C ALA A 77 4.40 8.30 7.43
N VAL A 78 3.41 7.42 7.26
CA VAL A 78 3.08 6.82 5.95
C VAL A 78 2.51 7.87 5.00
N GLN A 79 1.66 8.77 5.50
CA GLN A 79 1.09 9.88 4.72
C GLN A 79 2.19 10.85 4.24
N ASP A 80 3.14 11.19 5.10
CA ASP A 80 4.24 12.09 4.74
C ASP A 80 5.12 11.47 3.65
N LEU A 81 5.40 10.17 3.75
CA LEU A 81 6.15 9.44 2.72
C LEU A 81 5.37 9.37 1.40
N LEU A 82 4.06 9.10 1.46
CA LEU A 82 3.19 9.09 0.30
C LEU A 82 3.21 10.46 -0.39
N ASN A 83 3.06 11.54 0.36
CA ASN A 83 3.09 12.91 -0.15
C ASN A 83 4.42 13.24 -0.84
N ARG A 84 5.56 12.77 -0.30
CA ARG A 84 6.87 12.95 -0.93
C ARG A 84 6.93 12.29 -2.30
N ILE A 85 6.45 11.05 -2.41
CA ILE A 85 6.50 10.29 -3.67
C ILE A 85 5.52 10.85 -4.72
N THR A 86 4.38 11.42 -4.30
CA THR A 86 3.43 12.04 -5.24
C THR A 86 3.75 13.48 -5.62
N ASN A 87 4.60 14.18 -4.86
CA ASN A 87 5.02 15.55 -5.15
C ASN A 87 6.38 15.64 -5.86
N GLU A 88 7.07 14.51 -6.06
CA GLU A 88 8.25 14.37 -6.94
C GLU A 88 7.82 14.07 -8.39
#